data_AF-A0A5C8P146-F1
#
_entry.id   AF-A0A5C8P146-F1
#
_cell.length_a   1.000
_cell.length_b   1.000
_cell.length_c   1.000
_cell.angle_alpha   90.00
_cell.angle_beta   90.00
_cell.angle_gamma   90.00
#
_symmetry.space_group_name_H-M   'P 1'
#
loop_
_entity.id
_entity.type
_entity.pdbx_description
1 polymer ?
#
loop_
_entity_poly.entity_id
_entity_poly.type
_entity_poly.pdbx_seq_one_letter_code
_entity_poly.pdbx_strand_id
1 'polypeptide(L)'
;MRYLNVLLGILMLAFVAVQYNDPDGPLWMAIYSVPMIWAFLAAFRLPLLRTPLGSRLLQLSVLAGVAAVAYYWPQMPGFWHKEVWWNEETAREGMGVMLLLIVLLVAWVSSLRGGAAVGRV
;
A
#
# COMPACT_ATOMS: atom_id res chain seq x y z
N MET A 1 6.30 5.11 -14.15
CA MET A 1 5.99 3.84 -13.44
C MET A 1 4.51 3.43 -13.58
N ARG A 2 3.84 3.76 -14.68
CA ARG A 2 2.39 3.58 -14.79
C ARG A 2 1.97 2.11 -14.64
N TYR A 3 2.56 1.21 -15.42
CA TYR A 3 2.22 -0.22 -15.41
C TYR A 3 2.47 -0.89 -14.05
N LEU A 4 3.57 -0.54 -13.37
CA LEU A 4 3.83 -1.04 -12.02
C LEU A 4 2.73 -0.63 -11.04
N ASN A 5 2.30 0.63 -11.06
CA ASN A 5 1.21 1.09 -10.19
C ASN A 5 -0.13 0.45 -10.54
N VAL A 6 -0.40 0.15 -11.82
CA VAL A 6 -1.59 -0.63 -12.21
C VAL A 6 -1.54 -2.03 -11.62
N LEU A 7 -0.41 -2.73 -11.80
CA LEU A 7 -0.21 -4.08 -11.27
C LEU A 7 -0.39 -4.10 -9.73
N LEU A 8 0.26 -3.18 -9.03
CA LEU A 8 0.16 -3.09 -7.57
C LEU A 8 -1.24 -2.68 -7.11
N GLY A 9 -1.92 -1.79 -7.84
CA GLY A 9 -3.33 -1.45 -7.56
C GLY A 9 -4.25 -2.65 -7.71
N ILE A 10 -4.08 -3.46 -8.76
CA ILE A 10 -4.84 -4.70 -8.96
C ILE A 10 -4.51 -5.72 -7.86
N LEU A 11 -3.25 -5.84 -7.46
CA LEU A 11 -2.85 -6.71 -6.34
C LEU A 11 -3.56 -6.30 -5.04
N MET A 12 -3.57 -5.02 -4.70
CA MET A 12 -4.27 -4.54 -3.50
C MET A 12 -5.79 -4.69 -3.61
N LEU A 13 -6.36 -4.52 -4.81
CA LEU A 13 -7.78 -4.82 -5.04
C LEU A 13 -8.09 -6.30 -4.82
N ALA A 14 -7.20 -7.20 -5.26
CA ALA A 14 -7.36 -8.62 -4.97
C ALA A 14 -7.32 -8.89 -3.46
N PHE A 15 -6.44 -8.21 -2.71
CA PHE A 15 -6.40 -8.29 -1.25
C PHE A 15 -7.73 -7.82 -0.64
N VAL A 16 -8.27 -6.69 -1.08
CA VAL A 16 -9.62 -6.23 -0.65
C VAL A 16 -10.68 -7.30 -0.94
N ALA A 17 -10.66 -7.92 -2.11
CA ALA A 17 -11.68 -8.90 -2.49
C ALA A 17 -11.64 -10.18 -1.64
N VAL A 18 -10.45 -10.70 -1.31
CA VAL A 18 -10.34 -11.94 -0.53
C VAL A 18 -10.79 -11.80 0.92
N GLN A 19 -10.76 -10.58 1.47
CA GLN A 19 -11.21 -10.30 2.85
C GLN A 19 -12.72 -10.50 3.06
N TYR A 20 -13.51 -10.68 2.01
CA TYR A 20 -14.92 -11.05 2.15
C TYR A 20 -15.10 -12.38 2.92
N ASN A 21 -14.05 -13.22 2.98
CA ASN A 21 -14.07 -14.49 3.68
C ASN A 21 -13.68 -14.39 5.17
N ASP A 22 -13.23 -13.23 5.64
CA ASP A 22 -12.71 -13.05 7.00
C ASP A 22 -13.75 -12.38 7.92
N PRO A 23 -13.80 -12.77 9.21
CA PRO A 23 -14.78 -12.23 10.17
C PRO A 23 -14.61 -10.73 10.45
N ASP A 24 -13.39 -10.22 10.39
CA ASP A 24 -13.02 -8.80 10.50
C ASP A 24 -12.73 -8.15 9.13
N GLY A 25 -13.16 -8.82 8.05
CA GLY A 25 -12.94 -8.44 6.66
C GLY A 25 -13.16 -6.97 6.34
N PRO A 26 -14.26 -6.31 6.78
CA PRO A 26 -14.50 -4.89 6.49
C PRO A 26 -13.37 -3.94 6.91
N LEU A 27 -12.69 -4.22 8.03
CA LEU A 27 -11.55 -3.41 8.49
C LEU A 27 -10.38 -3.55 7.50
N TRP A 28 -10.03 -4.79 7.17
CA TRP A 28 -8.93 -5.08 6.24
C TRP A 28 -9.21 -4.62 4.82
N MET A 29 -10.45 -4.71 4.35
CA MET A 29 -10.91 -4.12 3.08
C MET A 29 -10.63 -2.62 3.05
N ALA A 30 -10.93 -1.91 4.14
CA ALA A 30 -10.68 -0.47 4.24
C ALA A 30 -9.17 -0.17 4.24
N ILE A 31 -8.39 -0.91 5.02
CA ILE A 31 -6.93 -0.77 5.10
C ILE A 31 -6.29 -0.98 3.72
N TYR A 32 -6.60 -2.08 3.04
CA TYR A 32 -6.02 -2.41 1.73
C TYR A 32 -6.52 -1.51 0.59
N SER A 33 -7.68 -0.86 0.75
CA SER A 33 -8.16 0.12 -0.22
C SER A 33 -7.29 1.39 -0.29
N VAL A 34 -6.61 1.76 0.80
CA VAL A 34 -5.74 2.95 0.84
C VAL A 34 -4.59 2.87 -0.17
N PRO A 35 -3.69 1.86 -0.14
CA PRO A 35 -2.64 1.73 -1.13
C PRO A 35 -3.18 1.46 -2.54
N MET A 36 -4.31 0.76 -2.67
CA MET A 36 -4.99 0.52 -3.95
C MET A 36 -5.33 1.85 -4.65
N ILE A 37 -6.00 2.75 -3.93
CA ILE A 37 -6.39 4.07 -4.44
C ILE A 37 -5.15 4.87 -4.81
N TRP A 38 -4.14 4.93 -3.94
CA TRP A 38 -2.90 5.66 -4.25
C TRP A 38 -2.17 5.11 -5.48
N ALA A 39 -2.10 3.79 -5.63
CA ALA A 39 -1.51 3.17 -6.81
C ALA A 39 -2.29 3.54 -8.08
N PHE A 40 -3.62 3.45 -8.09
CA PHE A 40 -4.41 3.86 -9.26
C PHE A 40 -4.32 5.36 -9.55
N LEU A 41 -4.31 6.21 -8.52
CA LEU A 41 -4.09 7.64 -8.70
C LEU A 41 -2.68 7.92 -9.27
N ALA A 42 -1.64 7.24 -8.80
CA ALA A 42 -0.29 7.34 -9.37
C ALA A 42 -0.23 6.85 -10.82
N ALA A 43 -1.02 5.84 -11.19
CA ALA A 43 -1.08 5.30 -12.55
C ALA A 43 -1.84 6.22 -13.54
N PHE A 44 -2.97 6.79 -13.12
CA PHE A 44 -3.92 7.44 -14.04
C PHE A 44 -4.13 8.93 -13.78
N ARG A 45 -3.79 9.42 -12.58
CA ARG A 45 -4.06 10.79 -12.13
C ARG A 45 -2.86 11.41 -11.42
N LEU A 46 -1.65 11.13 -11.90
CA LEU A 46 -0.38 11.55 -11.28
C LEU A 46 -0.29 13.05 -10.91
N PRO A 47 -0.86 14.01 -11.69
CA PRO A 47 -0.87 15.42 -11.28
C PRO A 47 -1.56 15.67 -9.93
N LEU A 48 -2.57 14.88 -9.53
CA LEU A 48 -3.25 15.04 -8.24
C LEU A 48 -2.30 14.78 -7.06
N LEU A 49 -1.41 13.79 -7.18
CA LEU A 49 -0.40 13.46 -6.16
C LEU A 49 0.63 14.57 -5.98
N ARG A 50 0.75 15.49 -6.95
CA ARG A 50 1.72 16.60 -6.92
C ARG A 50 1.13 17.91 -6.42
N THR A 51 -0.18 17.96 -6.20
CA THR A 51 -0.79 19.09 -5.50
C THR A 51 -0.30 19.12 -4.04
N PRO A 52 -0.24 20.28 -3.38
CA PRO A 52 0.18 20.35 -1.97
C PRO A 52 -0.65 19.43 -1.06
N LEU A 53 -1.97 19.37 -1.29
CA LEU A 53 -2.87 18.50 -0.54
C LEU A 53 -2.61 17.02 -0.85
N GLY A 54 -2.58 16.63 -2.13
CA GLY A 54 -2.36 15.24 -2.53
C GLY A 54 -1.01 14.70 -2.06
N SER A 55 0.05 15.50 -2.14
CA SER A 55 1.37 15.13 -1.64
C SER A 55 1.38 14.94 -0.12
N ARG A 56 0.73 15.84 0.65
CA ARG A 56 0.63 15.72 2.11
C ARG A 56 -0.17 14.49 2.52
N LEU A 57 -1.31 14.24 1.88
CA LEU A 57 -2.13 13.07 2.17
C LEU A 57 -1.37 11.77 1.87
N LEU A 58 -0.64 11.70 0.76
CA LEU A 58 0.19 10.54 0.44
C LEU A 58 1.31 10.34 1.48
N GLN A 59 2.00 11.39 1.89
CA GLN A 59 3.02 11.32 2.94
C GLN A 59 2.45 10.87 4.28
N LEU A 60 1.26 11.35 4.65
CA LEU A 60 0.55 10.89 5.85
C LEU A 60 0.15 9.43 5.74
N SER A 61 -0.33 8.97 4.57
CA SER A 61 -0.60 7.54 4.35
C SER A 61 0.66 6.69 4.46
N VAL A 62 1.80 7.16 3.91
CA VAL A 62 3.09 6.46 4.08
C VAL A 62 3.51 6.40 5.55
N LEU A 63 3.41 7.51 6.29
CA LEU A 63 3.74 7.55 7.71
C LEU A 63 2.83 6.61 8.53
N ALA A 64 1.53 6.62 8.24
CA ALA A 64 0.59 5.69 8.84
C ALA A 64 0.92 4.23 8.49
N GLY A 65 1.35 3.96 7.26
CA GLY A 65 1.83 2.64 6.84
C GLY A 65 3.07 2.18 7.60
N VAL A 66 4.03 3.08 7.86
CA VAL A 66 5.21 2.78 8.70
C VAL A 66 4.78 2.46 10.13
N ALA A 67 3.90 3.28 10.72
CA ALA A 67 3.37 3.03 12.06
C ALA A 67 2.58 1.71 12.12
N ALA A 68 1.80 1.39 11.08
CA ALA A 68 1.06 0.15 10.97
C ALA A 68 2.00 -1.07 10.89
N VAL A 69 3.08 -1.01 10.11
CA VAL A 69 4.08 -2.10 10.07
C VAL A 69 4.71 -2.31 11.44
N ALA A 70 5.02 -1.25 12.18
CA ALA A 70 5.56 -1.37 13.53
C ALA A 70 4.55 -1.99 14.50
N TYR A 71 3.27 -1.64 14.39
CA TYR A 71 2.20 -2.13 15.25
C TYR A 71 1.82 -3.59 14.95
N TYR A 72 1.61 -3.91 13.67
CA TYR A 72 1.22 -5.25 13.18
C TYR A 72 2.42 -6.15 12.90
N TRP A 73 3.60 -5.83 13.43
CA TRP A 73 4.78 -6.67 13.22
C TRP A 73 4.53 -8.09 13.77
N PRO A 74 4.64 -9.16 12.95
CA PRO A 74 4.41 -10.51 13.43
C PRO A 74 5.41 -10.90 14.51
N GLN A 75 4.91 -11.37 15.66
CA GLN A 75 5.75 -11.68 16.83
C GLN A 75 6.30 -13.11 16.81
N MET A 76 5.69 -14.02 16.03
CA MET A 76 6.12 -15.41 15.96
C MET A 76 7.43 -15.56 15.17
N PRO A 77 8.39 -16.35 15.66
CA PRO A 77 9.58 -16.69 14.90
C PRO A 77 9.22 -17.36 13.58
N GLY A 78 9.89 -16.96 12.50
CA GLY A 78 9.67 -17.60 11.21
C GLY A 78 8.31 -17.30 10.57
N PHE A 79 7.66 -16.18 10.91
CA PHE A 79 6.37 -15.79 10.33
C PHE A 79 6.32 -15.80 8.80
N TRP A 80 7.47 -15.67 8.12
CA TRP A 80 7.59 -15.74 6.67
C TRP A 80 7.53 -17.17 6.09
N HIS A 81 7.64 -18.21 6.94
CA HIS A 81 7.50 -19.60 6.51
C HIS A 81 6.03 -19.95 6.28
N LYS A 82 5.75 -20.70 5.22
CA LYS A 82 4.37 -21.04 4.80
C LYS A 82 3.61 -21.76 5.89
N GLU A 83 4.29 -22.63 6.62
CA GLU A 83 3.73 -23.41 7.71
C GLU A 83 3.20 -22.51 8.85
N VAL A 84 3.76 -21.30 8.98
CA VAL A 84 3.35 -20.30 9.96
C VAL A 84 2.26 -19.39 9.39
N TRP A 85 2.55 -18.60 8.36
CA TRP A 85 1.57 -17.64 7.86
C TRP A 85 0.33 -18.30 7.25
N TRP A 86 0.38 -19.54 6.76
CA TRP A 86 -0.84 -20.17 6.28
C TRP A 86 -1.87 -20.41 7.40
N ASN A 87 -1.39 -20.67 8.61
CA ASN A 87 -2.22 -21.06 9.75
C ASN A 87 -2.44 -19.91 10.76
N GLU A 88 -1.49 -18.97 10.84
CA GLU A 88 -1.52 -17.85 11.77
C GLU A 88 -2.00 -16.57 11.07
N GLU A 89 -3.21 -16.13 11.42
CA GLU A 89 -3.84 -14.94 10.84
C GLU A 89 -3.00 -13.67 11.02
N THR A 90 -2.53 -13.42 12.24
CA THR A 90 -1.70 -12.25 12.58
C THR A 90 -0.37 -12.20 11.82
N ALA A 91 0.18 -13.35 11.40
CA ALA A 91 1.33 -13.39 10.50
C ALA A 91 0.97 -12.93 9.08
N ARG A 92 -0.18 -13.38 8.55
CA ARG A 92 -0.67 -12.95 7.23
C ARG A 92 -0.98 -11.47 7.21
N GLU A 93 -1.69 -11.00 8.23
CA GLU A 93 -2.06 -9.60 8.40
C GLU A 93 -0.82 -8.70 8.44
N GLY A 94 0.15 -9.03 9.29
CA GLY A 94 1.40 -8.26 9.38
C GLY A 94 2.16 -8.23 8.06
N MET A 95 2.28 -9.38 7.37
CA MET A 95 2.87 -9.43 6.03
C MET A 95 2.07 -8.61 4.99
N GLY A 96 0.74 -8.62 5.07
CA GLY A 96 -0.13 -7.78 4.24
C GLY A 96 0.10 -6.29 4.46
N VAL A 97 0.29 -5.86 5.71
CA VAL A 97 0.64 -4.48 6.07
C VAL A 97 2.02 -4.08 5.54
N MET A 98 3.00 -5.00 5.55
CA MET A 98 4.31 -4.76 4.90
C MET A 98 4.16 -4.51 3.39
N LEU A 99 3.34 -5.32 2.70
CA LEU A 99 3.07 -5.15 1.27
C LEU A 99 2.33 -3.83 0.98
N LEU A 100 1.35 -3.47 1.82
CA LEU A 100 0.67 -2.18 1.75
C LEU A 100 1.67 -1.02 1.79
N LEU A 101 2.63 -1.05 2.72
CA LEU A 101 3.64 0.00 2.83
C LEU A 101 4.51 0.07 1.57
N ILE A 102 4.92 -1.07 1.02
CA ILE A 102 5.68 -1.11 -0.25
C ILE A 102 4.90 -0.42 -1.37
N VAL A 103 3.60 -0.68 -1.50
CA VAL A 103 2.77 -0.05 -2.54
C VAL A 103 2.67 1.47 -2.34
N LEU A 104 2.49 1.94 -1.11
CA LEU A 104 2.48 3.37 -0.79
C LEU A 104 3.81 4.05 -1.14
N LEU A 105 4.94 3.40 -0.83
CA LEU A 105 6.27 3.90 -1.18
C LEU A 105 6.46 3.98 -2.71
N VAL A 106 5.98 3.00 -3.48
CA VAL A 106 6.03 3.03 -4.94
C VAL A 106 5.19 4.19 -5.51
N ALA A 107 3.99 4.42 -4.96
CA ALA A 107 3.16 5.56 -5.34
C ALA A 107 3.84 6.90 -5.02
N TRP A 108 4.50 7.00 -3.85
CA TRP A 108 5.26 8.19 -3.46
C TRP A 108 6.46 8.43 -4.38
N VAL A 109 7.28 7.42 -4.66
CA VAL A 109 8.40 7.57 -5.61
C VAL A 109 7.89 7.96 -7.00
N SER A 110 6.72 7.46 -7.41
CA SER A 110 6.09 7.83 -8.68
C SER A 110 5.72 9.31 -8.73
N SER A 111 5.27 9.91 -7.62
CA SER A 111 4.93 11.34 -7.55
C SER A 111 6.18 12.23 -7.71
N LEU A 112 7.32 11.80 -7.16
CA LEU A 112 8.60 12.51 -7.21
C LEU A 112 9.23 12.51 -8.62
N ARG A 113 9.17 11.38 -9.35
CA ARG A 113 9.97 11.17 -10.57
C ARG A 113 9.58 11.97 -11.82
N GLY A 114 8.49 12.73 -11.82
CA GLY A 114 8.15 13.58 -12.98
C GLY A 114 8.12 15.07 -12.70
N GLY A 115 8.73 15.53 -11.60
CA GLY A 115 9.03 16.95 -11.36
C GLY A 115 10.33 17.43 -12.05
N ALA A 116 11.19 16.52 -12.51
CA ALA A 116 12.51 16.86 -13.06
C ALA A 116 12.50 17.44 -14.50
N ALA A 117 11.34 17.52 -15.17
CA ALA A 117 11.26 17.90 -16.58
C ALA A 117 10.83 19.36 -16.84
N VAL A 118 10.52 20.16 -15.81
CA VAL A 118 9.91 21.51 -15.98
C VAL A 118 10.78 22.62 -15.37
N GLY A 119 12.08 22.39 -15.20
CA GLY A 119 13.02 23.35 -14.60
C GLY A 119 14.12 23.86 -15.53
N ARG A 120 13.92 23.82 -16.85
CA ARG A 120 14.89 24.36 -17.83
C ARG A 120 14.16 25.03 -19.00
N VAL A 121 13.77 26.28 -18.82
CA VAL A 121 13.70 27.29 -19.89
C VAL A 121 14.10 28.61 -19.27
#